data_AF-Q4CZI4-F1
#
_entry.id   AF-Q4CZI4-F1
#
_cell.length_a   1.000
_cell.length_b   1.000
_cell.length_c   1.000
_cell.angle_alpha   90.00
_cell.angle_beta   90.00
_cell.angle_gamma   90.00
#
_symmetry.space_group_name_H-M   'P 1'
#
loop_
_entity.id
_entity.type
_entity.pdbx_description
1 polymer ?
#
loop_
_entity_poly.entity_id
_entity_poly.type
_entity_poly.pdbx_seq_one_letter_code
_entity_poly.pdbx_strand_id
1 'polypeptide(L)'
;MSASENHCRFQKEVDKFFDALRERTLRDHPQELCEYLMENVNKVAAELREEVCERIPDAVSPELRGRALTIVVLGASGDLAKKKTFPALFQLYCNGMLPRDVNILGYARSTMEDVEKWKKDTLAGFFTRLDERGCHVGNFLRRISYMTGSYDRDEDFARLNERILQMEEAFQGPEKGGNRLFYLALPPSVFVGVCRGLSKGAMQKPELGWVRLIVEKPFGRDTETSEQLSNQLKPLFNERQVFRIDHYLGKEMVQNIIVTRFANRVFSALWN
;
A
#
# COMPACT_ATOMS: atom_id res chain seq x y z
N MET A 1 2.46 -17.95 -18.65
CA MET A 1 1.26 -17.54 -19.41
C MET A 1 1.16 -18.42 -20.63
N SER A 2 0.09 -19.20 -20.73
CA SER A 2 -0.15 -20.03 -21.92
C SER A 2 -0.49 -19.14 -23.11
N ALA A 3 -0.29 -19.64 -24.34
CA ALA A 3 -0.64 -18.90 -25.57
C ALA A 3 -2.11 -18.42 -25.59
N SER A 4 -3.01 -19.13 -24.90
CA SER A 4 -4.43 -18.77 -24.81
C SER A 4 -4.70 -17.56 -23.92
N GLU A 5 -3.94 -17.39 -22.81
CA GLU A 5 -4.09 -16.24 -21.91
C GLU A 5 -3.65 -14.93 -22.57
N ASN A 6 -2.55 -14.99 -23.33
CA ASN A 6 -2.06 -13.83 -24.10
C ASN A 6 -3.05 -13.43 -25.20
N HIS A 7 -3.68 -14.39 -25.88
CA HIS A 7 -4.69 -14.11 -26.90
C HIS A 7 -5.94 -13.44 -26.31
N CYS A 8 -6.45 -13.94 -25.17
CA CYS A 8 -7.61 -13.36 -24.50
C CYS A 8 -7.34 -11.93 -24.02
N ARG A 9 -6.14 -11.66 -23.48
CA ARG A 9 -5.73 -10.31 -23.08
C ARG A 9 -5.66 -9.37 -24.28
N PHE A 10 -5.02 -9.79 -25.37
CA PHE A 10 -4.92 -8.99 -26.59
C PHE A 10 -6.30 -8.64 -27.16
N GLN A 11 -7.22 -9.61 -27.22
CA GLN A 11 -8.58 -9.38 -27.68
C GLN A 11 -9.29 -8.31 -26.83
N LYS A 12 -9.20 -8.38 -25.49
CA LYS A 12 -9.78 -7.36 -24.60
C LYS A 12 -9.20 -5.97 -24.80
N GLU A 13 -7.90 -5.86 -25.06
CA GLU A 13 -7.25 -4.57 -25.34
C GLU A 13 -7.74 -3.97 -26.67
N VAL A 14 -7.90 -4.81 -27.69
CA VAL A 14 -8.46 -4.42 -29.00
C VAL A 14 -9.92 -3.98 -28.87
N ASP A 15 -10.76 -4.76 -28.19
CA ASP A 15 -12.18 -4.45 -27.99
C ASP A 15 -12.34 -3.11 -27.25
N LYS A 16 -11.58 -2.92 -26.16
CA LYS A 16 -11.58 -1.65 -25.40
C LYS A 16 -11.19 -0.45 -26.26
N PHE A 17 -10.23 -0.62 -27.17
CA PHE A 17 -9.81 0.43 -28.10
C PHE A 17 -10.93 0.84 -29.06
N PHE A 18 -11.57 -0.14 -29.70
CA PHE A 18 -12.64 0.14 -30.64
C PHE A 18 -13.92 0.62 -29.96
N ASP A 19 -14.23 0.13 -28.74
CA ASP A 19 -15.37 0.61 -27.96
C ASP A 19 -15.21 2.09 -27.56
N ALA A 20 -14.02 2.50 -27.08
CA ALA A 20 -13.74 3.89 -26.76
C ALA A 20 -13.84 4.80 -28.00
N LEU A 21 -13.29 4.35 -29.13
CA LEU A 21 -13.39 5.07 -30.40
C LEU A 21 -14.85 5.20 -30.85
N ARG A 22 -15.62 4.11 -30.76
CA ARG A 22 -17.05 4.06 -31.11
C ARG A 22 -17.88 4.99 -30.24
N GLU A 23 -17.72 4.95 -28.93
CA GLU A 23 -18.43 5.86 -28.01
C GLU A 23 -18.15 7.33 -28.31
N ARG A 24 -16.91 7.66 -28.68
CA ARG A 24 -16.52 9.02 -29.03
C ARG A 24 -17.15 9.48 -30.34
N THR A 25 -17.07 8.65 -31.38
CA THR A 25 -17.70 8.92 -32.68
C THR A 25 -19.21 9.07 -32.59
N LEU A 26 -19.88 8.21 -31.80
CA LEU A 26 -21.32 8.30 -31.58
C LEU A 26 -21.72 9.57 -30.81
N ARG A 27 -20.86 10.06 -29.92
CA ARG A 27 -21.10 11.28 -29.13
C ARG A 27 -20.95 12.55 -29.97
N ASP A 28 -19.91 12.61 -30.80
CA ASP A 28 -19.51 13.84 -31.49
C ASP A 28 -20.22 14.01 -32.84
N HIS A 29 -20.85 12.96 -33.38
CA HIS A 29 -21.61 12.98 -34.63
C HIS A 29 -20.89 13.74 -35.78
N PRO A 30 -19.66 13.35 -36.16
CA PRO A 30 -18.90 14.05 -37.17
C PRO A 30 -19.55 13.95 -38.56
N GLN A 31 -19.42 15.01 -39.37
CA GLN A 31 -19.86 14.99 -40.77
C GLN A 31 -18.97 14.10 -41.65
N GLU A 32 -17.65 14.15 -41.45
CA GLU A 32 -16.67 13.32 -42.15
C GLU A 32 -16.13 12.22 -41.23
N LEU A 33 -16.73 11.03 -41.32
CA LEU A 33 -16.45 9.91 -40.42
C LEU A 33 -14.96 9.47 -40.47
N CYS A 34 -14.40 9.33 -41.67
CA CYS A 34 -13.06 8.79 -41.85
C CYS A 34 -11.97 9.74 -41.31
N GLU A 35 -12.09 11.04 -41.59
CA GLU A 35 -11.15 12.06 -41.07
C GLU A 35 -11.23 12.14 -39.55
N TYR A 36 -12.44 12.18 -39.00
CA TYR A 36 -12.65 12.19 -37.56
C TYR A 36 -12.02 10.96 -36.88
N LEU A 37 -12.21 9.75 -37.45
CA LEU A 37 -11.60 8.54 -36.90
C LEU A 37 -10.08 8.62 -36.93
N MET A 38 -9.47 9.05 -38.04
CA MET A 38 -8.01 9.18 -38.15
C MET A 38 -7.42 10.17 -37.14
N GLU A 39 -8.08 11.30 -36.90
CA GLU A 39 -7.65 12.28 -35.88
C GLU A 39 -7.81 11.75 -34.45
N ASN A 40 -8.90 11.02 -34.19
CA ASN A 40 -9.20 10.54 -32.85
C ASN A 40 -8.52 9.22 -32.50
N VAL A 41 -8.08 8.41 -33.47
CA VAL A 41 -7.28 7.19 -33.21
C VAL A 41 -6.07 7.52 -32.35
N ASN A 42 -5.33 8.59 -32.64
CA ASN A 42 -4.17 8.98 -31.84
C ASN A 42 -4.54 9.48 -30.44
N LYS A 43 -5.67 10.19 -30.31
CA LYS A 43 -6.17 10.68 -29.01
C LYS A 43 -6.62 9.52 -28.13
N VAL A 44 -7.44 8.61 -28.68
CA VAL A 44 -7.90 7.40 -28.01
C VAL A 44 -6.72 6.46 -27.71
N ALA A 45 -5.74 6.33 -28.62
CA ALA A 45 -4.52 5.57 -28.35
C ALA A 45 -3.68 6.21 -27.23
N ALA A 46 -3.60 7.54 -27.14
CA ALA A 46 -2.91 8.22 -26.05
C ALA A 46 -3.65 8.06 -24.71
N GLU A 47 -4.99 8.09 -24.73
CA GLU A 47 -5.85 7.86 -23.56
C GLU A 47 -5.82 6.40 -23.09
N LEU A 48 -5.68 5.44 -24.01
CA LEU A 48 -5.69 4.01 -23.75
C LEU A 48 -4.32 3.37 -23.61
N ARG A 49 -3.25 4.06 -24.01
CA ARG A 49 -1.88 3.70 -23.60
C ARG A 49 -1.93 3.67 -22.08
N GLU A 50 -2.04 2.47 -21.52
CA GLU A 50 -1.68 2.27 -20.12
C GLU A 50 -0.26 2.79 -20.03
N GLU A 51 -0.08 3.95 -19.40
CA GLU A 51 1.25 4.44 -19.04
C GLU A 51 1.78 3.44 -18.01
N VAL A 52 2.38 2.38 -18.54
CA VAL A 52 3.11 1.40 -17.77
C VAL A 52 4.21 2.19 -17.09
N CYS A 53 4.40 1.98 -15.79
CA CYS A 53 5.53 2.53 -15.06
C CYS A 53 6.85 1.87 -15.55
N GLU A 54 7.22 2.06 -16.82
CA GLU A 54 8.40 1.45 -17.46
C GLU A 54 9.70 2.02 -16.90
N ARG A 55 9.64 3.19 -16.25
CA ARG A 55 10.81 3.87 -15.68
C ARG A 55 11.07 3.55 -14.20
N ILE A 56 10.24 2.73 -13.56
CA ILE A 56 10.43 2.39 -12.14
C ILE A 56 11.42 1.21 -12.01
N PRO A 57 12.59 1.40 -11.37
CA PRO A 57 13.52 0.30 -11.07
C PRO A 57 12.83 -0.73 -10.18
N ASP A 58 12.97 -2.02 -10.45
CA ASP A 58 12.47 -3.05 -9.53
C ASP A 58 13.52 -3.34 -8.43
N ALA A 59 13.44 -2.59 -7.34
CA ALA A 59 14.36 -2.65 -6.20
C ALA A 59 13.86 -3.59 -5.07
N VAL A 60 12.78 -4.33 -5.31
CA VAL A 60 12.20 -5.27 -4.34
C VAL A 60 13.12 -6.48 -4.15
N SER A 61 13.29 -6.94 -2.91
CA SER A 61 14.05 -8.17 -2.67
C SER A 61 13.36 -9.39 -3.32
N PRO A 62 14.13 -10.40 -3.78
CA PRO A 62 13.54 -11.61 -4.36
C PRO A 62 12.53 -12.30 -3.44
N GLU A 63 12.78 -12.35 -2.12
CA GLU A 63 11.86 -13.00 -1.19
C GLU A 63 10.54 -12.22 -1.04
N LEU A 64 10.59 -10.88 -1.04
CA LEU A 64 9.39 -10.06 -0.91
C LEU A 64 8.55 -10.09 -2.21
N ARG A 65 9.17 -10.34 -3.36
CA ARG A 65 8.48 -10.54 -4.64
C ARG A 65 7.91 -11.95 -4.80
N GLY A 66 8.50 -12.95 -4.13
CA GLY A 66 8.10 -14.36 -4.25
C GLY A 66 6.76 -14.71 -3.59
N ARG A 67 6.28 -13.87 -2.67
CA ARG A 67 5.08 -14.09 -1.86
C ARG A 67 4.21 -12.83 -1.81
N ALA A 68 2.89 -13.00 -1.69
CA ALA A 68 1.96 -11.87 -1.61
C ALA A 68 2.33 -10.90 -0.48
N LEU A 69 2.14 -9.61 -0.71
CA LEU A 69 2.30 -8.57 0.32
C LEU A 69 1.01 -7.78 0.49
N THR A 70 0.47 -7.81 1.70
CA THR A 70 -0.71 -7.01 2.08
C THR A 70 -0.35 -6.03 3.19
N ILE A 71 -0.46 -4.74 2.88
CA ILE A 71 -0.25 -3.64 3.83
C ILE A 71 -1.61 -3.10 4.25
N VAL A 72 -1.96 -3.30 5.51
CA VAL A 72 -3.23 -2.86 6.07
C VAL A 72 -3.02 -1.58 6.86
N VAL A 73 -3.67 -0.49 6.45
CA VAL A 73 -3.62 0.81 7.14
C VAL A 73 -4.88 0.95 7.99
N LEU A 74 -4.77 0.64 9.29
CA LEU A 74 -5.87 0.83 10.24
C LEU A 74 -5.92 2.30 10.65
N GLY A 75 -7.11 2.91 10.61
CA GLY A 75 -7.26 4.36 10.72
C GLY A 75 -7.07 5.08 9.39
N ALA A 76 -7.36 4.40 8.26
CA ALA A 76 -7.14 4.95 6.93
C ALA A 76 -7.88 6.27 6.63
N SER A 77 -8.97 6.59 7.34
CA SER A 77 -9.67 7.87 7.22
C SER A 77 -9.02 9.01 8.02
N GLY A 78 -8.00 8.72 8.82
CA GLY A 78 -7.34 9.68 9.71
C GLY A 78 -6.34 10.61 9.02
N ASP A 79 -5.95 11.65 9.76
CA ASP A 79 -5.02 12.67 9.29
C ASP A 79 -3.61 12.15 9.01
N LEU A 80 -3.09 11.28 9.88
CA LEU A 80 -1.77 10.65 9.69
C LEU A 80 -1.74 9.81 8.41
N ALA A 81 -2.81 9.03 8.16
CA ALA A 81 -2.90 8.16 7.01
C ALA A 81 -2.82 8.94 5.69
N LYS A 82 -3.68 9.96 5.50
CA LYS A 82 -3.73 10.74 4.27
C LYS A 82 -2.51 11.66 4.07
N LYS A 83 -1.97 12.26 5.14
CA LYS A 83 -0.86 13.24 5.06
C LYS A 83 0.52 12.59 5.02
N LYS A 84 0.70 11.36 5.55
CA LYS A 84 2.01 10.72 5.70
C LYS A 84 2.07 9.28 5.22
N THR A 85 1.16 8.40 5.67
CA THR A 85 1.26 6.96 5.38
C THR A 85 1.05 6.64 3.90
N PHE A 86 -0.07 7.08 3.30
CA PHE A 86 -0.32 6.84 1.87
C PHE A 86 0.68 7.58 0.96
N PRO A 87 1.07 8.85 1.23
CA PRO A 87 2.14 9.50 0.50
C PRO A 87 3.47 8.74 0.58
N ALA A 88 3.86 8.21 1.74
CA ALA A 88 5.08 7.41 1.87
C ALA A 88 5.01 6.10 1.08
N LEU A 89 3.89 5.38 1.14
CA LEU A 89 3.67 4.17 0.33
C LEU A 89 3.70 4.48 -1.18
N PHE A 90 3.14 5.62 -1.59
CA PHE A 90 3.24 6.08 -2.97
C PHE A 90 4.69 6.32 -3.39
N GLN A 91 5.51 6.96 -2.55
CA GLN A 91 6.93 7.13 -2.84
C GLN A 91 7.66 5.78 -2.97
N LEU A 92 7.41 4.83 -2.05
CA LEU A 92 8.01 3.50 -2.13
C LEU A 92 7.59 2.74 -3.40
N TYR A 93 6.31 2.83 -3.78
CA TYR A 93 5.81 2.24 -5.02
C TYR A 93 6.49 2.84 -6.25
N CYS A 94 6.60 4.17 -6.30
CA CYS A 94 7.23 4.88 -7.41
C CYS A 94 8.75 4.65 -7.51
N ASN A 95 9.40 4.31 -6.39
CA ASN A 95 10.82 3.94 -6.36
C ASN A 95 11.03 2.43 -6.56
N GLY A 96 9.94 1.68 -6.81
CA GLY A 96 9.91 0.22 -6.97
C GLY A 96 10.47 -0.54 -5.79
N MET A 97 10.27 0.00 -4.59
CA MET A 97 10.56 -0.65 -3.32
C MET A 97 9.36 -1.47 -2.80
N LEU A 98 8.23 -1.44 -3.51
CA LEU A 98 7.08 -2.32 -3.29
C LEU A 98 6.85 -3.19 -4.52
N PRO A 99 6.42 -4.46 -4.34
CA PRO A 99 5.93 -5.27 -5.44
C PRO A 99 4.85 -4.52 -6.22
N ARG A 100 4.87 -4.61 -7.56
CA ARG A 100 3.86 -3.94 -8.42
C ARG A 100 2.43 -4.45 -8.13
N ASP A 101 2.32 -5.67 -7.62
CA ASP A 101 1.11 -6.36 -7.22
C ASP A 101 0.84 -6.31 -5.70
N VAL A 102 1.50 -5.40 -4.95
CA VAL A 102 1.19 -5.14 -3.54
C VAL A 102 -0.30 -4.85 -3.35
N ASN A 103 -0.89 -5.34 -2.26
CA ASN A 103 -2.24 -4.99 -1.86
C ASN A 103 -2.19 -4.01 -0.68
N ILE A 104 -2.83 -2.85 -0.82
CA ILE A 104 -2.95 -1.85 0.25
C ILE A 104 -4.41 -1.79 0.67
N LEU A 105 -4.71 -2.15 1.91
CA LEU A 105 -6.07 -2.18 2.43
C LEU A 105 -6.24 -1.12 3.53
N GLY A 106 -6.99 -0.06 3.22
CA GLY A 106 -7.46 0.88 4.23
C GLY A 106 -8.57 0.27 5.08
N TYR A 107 -8.47 0.39 6.39
CA TYR A 107 -9.47 -0.11 7.34
C TYR A 107 -9.85 0.97 8.35
N ALA A 108 -11.14 1.27 8.48
CA ALA A 108 -11.65 2.19 9.50
C ALA A 108 -13.15 2.03 9.74
N ARG A 109 -13.66 2.71 10.78
CA ARG A 109 -15.10 2.71 11.14
C ARG A 109 -15.98 3.48 10.16
N SER A 110 -15.42 4.45 9.44
CA SER A 110 -16.18 5.28 8.51
C SER A 110 -16.67 4.44 7.34
N THR A 111 -17.94 4.60 6.97
CA THR A 111 -18.44 4.17 5.67
C THR A 111 -17.88 5.11 4.60
N MET A 112 -17.39 4.56 3.50
CA MET A 112 -16.89 5.34 2.37
C MET A 112 -17.84 5.11 1.20
N GLU A 113 -18.66 6.09 0.83
CA GLU A 113 -19.64 5.91 -0.25
C GLU A 113 -18.95 5.75 -1.61
N ASP A 114 -17.91 6.54 -1.85
CA ASP A 114 -17.13 6.51 -3.08
C ASP A 114 -15.64 6.39 -2.78
N VAL A 115 -15.15 5.14 -2.80
CA VAL A 115 -13.76 4.80 -2.54
C VAL A 115 -12.83 5.36 -3.63
N GLU A 116 -13.27 5.41 -4.89
CA GLU A 116 -12.45 5.93 -5.98
C GLU A 116 -12.30 7.44 -5.91
N LYS A 117 -13.37 8.16 -5.57
CA LYS A 117 -13.30 9.59 -5.27
C LYS A 117 -12.41 9.89 -4.08
N TRP A 118 -12.52 9.12 -2.99
CA TRP A 118 -11.62 9.27 -1.83
C TRP A 118 -10.14 9.07 -2.22
N LYS A 119 -9.84 8.03 -3.01
CA LYS A 119 -8.49 7.75 -3.51
C LYS A 119 -7.94 8.92 -4.35
N LYS A 120 -8.74 9.44 -5.28
CA LYS A 120 -8.31 10.49 -6.21
C LYS A 120 -8.25 11.86 -5.53
N ASP A 121 -9.30 12.26 -4.82
CA ASP A 121 -9.43 13.64 -4.34
C ASP A 121 -8.76 13.82 -2.96
N THR A 122 -8.79 12.80 -2.11
CA THR A 122 -8.24 12.91 -0.74
C THR A 122 -6.81 12.41 -0.65
N LEU A 123 -6.51 11.20 -1.14
CA LEU A 123 -5.17 10.64 -1.01
C LEU A 123 -4.19 11.28 -1.98
N ALA A 124 -4.54 11.33 -3.28
CA ALA A 124 -3.61 11.84 -4.29
C ALA A 124 -3.27 13.33 -4.12
N GLY A 125 -4.14 14.10 -3.47
CA GLY A 125 -3.86 15.50 -3.11
C GLY A 125 -2.67 15.71 -2.17
N PHE A 126 -2.22 14.68 -1.44
CA PHE A 126 -1.01 14.74 -0.59
C PHE A 126 0.22 14.07 -1.23
N PHE A 127 0.10 13.53 -2.44
CA PHE A 127 1.23 12.93 -3.14
C PHE A 127 2.14 14.02 -3.71
N THR A 128 3.44 13.88 -3.46
CA THR A 128 4.46 14.84 -3.90
C THR A 128 5.30 14.27 -5.03
N ARG A 129 6.04 15.13 -5.75
CA ARG A 129 6.95 14.74 -6.85
C ARG A 129 6.24 13.98 -7.97
N LEU A 130 5.02 14.41 -8.34
CA LEU A 130 4.22 13.78 -9.38
C LEU A 130 4.87 13.98 -10.76
N ASP A 131 5.20 15.23 -11.08
CA ASP A 131 5.75 15.61 -12.40
C ASP A 131 7.17 15.09 -12.63
N GLU A 132 7.94 14.85 -11.55
CA GLU A 132 9.36 14.48 -11.62
C GLU A 132 9.61 13.01 -12.03
N ARG A 133 8.68 12.09 -11.77
CA ARG A 133 9.01 10.65 -11.71
C ARG A 133 8.42 9.79 -12.82
N GLY A 134 7.48 10.31 -13.61
CA GLY A 134 6.74 9.49 -14.58
C GLY A 134 6.03 8.29 -13.93
N CYS A 135 5.77 8.35 -12.62
CA CYS A 135 5.08 7.32 -11.86
C CYS A 135 3.58 7.57 -11.95
N HIS A 136 2.86 6.65 -12.56
CA HIS A 136 1.43 6.84 -12.79
C HIS A 136 0.63 6.63 -11.50
N VAL A 137 0.04 7.71 -10.99
CA VAL A 137 -0.80 7.71 -9.77
C VAL A 137 -1.91 6.67 -9.86
N GLY A 138 -2.55 6.54 -11.02
CA GLY A 138 -3.61 5.56 -11.25
C GLY A 138 -3.16 4.12 -11.00
N ASN A 139 -1.92 3.76 -11.35
CA ASN A 139 -1.38 2.41 -11.15
C ASN A 139 -1.27 2.11 -9.64
N PHE A 140 -0.79 3.08 -8.86
CA PHE A 140 -0.73 2.96 -7.40
C PHE A 140 -2.12 2.93 -6.76
N LEU A 141 -3.03 3.81 -7.17
CA LEU A 141 -4.39 3.85 -6.63
C LEU A 141 -5.14 2.52 -6.87
N ARG A 142 -4.93 1.85 -8.00
CA ARG A 142 -5.50 0.50 -8.24
C ARG A 142 -5.06 -0.55 -7.22
N ARG A 143 -3.95 -0.34 -6.51
CA ARG A 143 -3.47 -1.22 -5.43
C ARG A 143 -4.17 -0.94 -4.10
N ILE A 144 -4.93 0.15 -3.98
CA ILE A 144 -5.59 0.58 -2.75
C ILE A 144 -7.06 0.15 -2.76
N SER A 145 -7.45 -0.63 -1.76
CA SER A 145 -8.82 -0.96 -1.38
C SER A 145 -9.18 -0.32 -0.04
N TYR A 146 -10.47 -0.20 0.26
CA TYR A 146 -10.98 0.27 1.55
C TYR A 146 -12.01 -0.70 2.11
N MET A 147 -12.03 -0.86 3.43
CA MET A 147 -12.97 -1.70 4.15
C MET A 147 -13.46 -1.01 5.42
N THR A 148 -14.77 -1.07 5.65
CA THR A 148 -15.39 -0.60 6.88
C THR A 148 -15.50 -1.71 7.93
N GLY A 149 -15.11 -1.40 9.16
CA GLY A 149 -15.25 -2.27 10.32
C GLY A 149 -14.87 -1.58 11.64
N SER A 150 -15.31 -2.15 12.77
CA SER A 150 -15.02 -1.66 14.11
C SER A 150 -13.59 -2.01 14.58
N TYR A 151 -13.20 -1.50 15.75
CA TYR A 151 -11.86 -1.74 16.32
C TYR A 151 -11.88 -2.71 17.52
N ASP A 152 -13.06 -3.23 17.86
CA ASP A 152 -13.34 -3.97 19.07
C ASP A 152 -14.17 -5.25 18.85
N ARG A 153 -14.84 -5.41 17.70
CA ARG A 153 -15.63 -6.61 17.39
C ARG A 153 -14.82 -7.67 16.65
N ASP A 154 -14.79 -8.88 17.20
CA ASP A 154 -14.12 -10.03 16.60
C ASP A 154 -14.62 -10.35 15.19
N GLU A 155 -15.92 -10.16 14.91
CA GLU A 155 -16.49 -10.42 13.58
C GLU A 155 -15.88 -9.52 12.50
N ASP A 156 -15.55 -8.27 12.83
CA ASP A 156 -14.96 -7.35 11.86
C ASP A 156 -13.49 -7.72 11.57
N PHE A 157 -12.76 -8.25 12.56
CA PHE A 157 -11.42 -8.80 12.34
C PHE A 157 -11.45 -10.10 11.53
N ALA A 158 -12.47 -10.94 11.71
CA ALA A 158 -12.68 -12.12 10.86
C ALA A 158 -12.95 -11.72 9.39
N ARG A 159 -13.83 -10.74 9.16
CA ARG A 159 -14.06 -10.18 7.81
C ARG A 159 -12.81 -9.55 7.22
N LEU A 160 -12.00 -8.87 8.04
CA LEU A 160 -10.71 -8.32 7.60
C LEU A 160 -9.77 -9.44 7.14
N ASN A 161 -9.68 -10.53 7.91
CA ASN A 161 -8.88 -11.69 7.54
C ASN A 161 -9.37 -12.36 6.25
N GLU A 162 -10.68 -12.55 6.08
CA GLU A 162 -11.26 -13.06 4.83
C GLU A 162 -10.90 -12.19 3.63
N ARG A 163 -10.98 -10.86 3.79
CA ARG A 163 -10.60 -9.92 2.73
C ARG A 163 -9.12 -10.02 2.38
N ILE A 164 -8.25 -10.18 3.38
CA ILE A 164 -6.81 -10.38 3.16
C ILE A 164 -6.56 -11.72 2.47
N LEU A 165 -7.22 -12.80 2.87
CA LEU A 165 -7.11 -14.11 2.22
C LEU A 165 -7.50 -14.04 0.74
N GLN A 166 -8.58 -13.34 0.38
CA GLN A 166 -8.95 -13.13 -1.02
C GLN A 166 -7.84 -12.43 -1.83
N MET A 167 -7.13 -11.47 -1.22
CA MET A 167 -6.02 -10.76 -1.85
C MET A 167 -4.77 -11.64 -1.97
N GLU A 168 -4.51 -12.50 -0.99
CA GLU A 168 -3.41 -13.46 -0.98
C GLU A 168 -3.62 -14.57 -2.02
N GLU A 169 -4.83 -15.10 -2.16
CA GLU A 169 -5.17 -16.13 -3.16
C GLU A 169 -5.16 -15.59 -4.61
N ALA A 170 -5.36 -14.29 -4.80
CA ALA A 170 -5.27 -13.64 -6.12
C ALA A 170 -3.83 -13.41 -6.59
N PHE A 171 -2.83 -13.64 -5.72
CA PHE A 171 -1.42 -13.47 -6.04
C PHE A 171 -0.93 -14.57 -6.98
N GLN A 172 -0.21 -14.19 -8.05
CA GLN A 172 0.23 -15.10 -9.11
C GLN A 172 1.68 -15.58 -8.95
N GLY A 173 2.35 -15.22 -7.85
CA GLY A 173 3.73 -15.61 -7.59
C GLY A 173 3.88 -17.07 -7.15
N PRO A 174 5.14 -17.53 -6.97
CA PRO A 174 5.45 -18.94 -6.77
C PRO A 174 5.07 -19.46 -5.37
N GLU A 175 5.07 -18.62 -4.35
CA GLU A 175 4.81 -19.04 -2.97
C GLU A 175 3.35 -18.84 -2.55
N LYS A 176 2.85 -19.77 -1.74
CA LYS A 176 1.52 -19.67 -1.11
C LYS A 176 1.55 -18.78 0.13
N GLY A 177 0.38 -18.25 0.48
CA GLY A 177 0.19 -17.39 1.64
C GLY A 177 0.58 -15.94 1.35
N GLY A 178 0.82 -15.17 2.41
CA GLY A 178 1.07 -13.74 2.29
C GLY A 178 1.70 -13.12 3.52
N ASN A 179 2.59 -12.17 3.27
CA ASN A 179 3.18 -11.30 4.26
C ASN A 179 2.21 -10.17 4.61
N ARG A 180 1.96 -9.96 5.91
CA ARG A 180 0.98 -8.99 6.41
C ARG A 180 1.66 -7.91 7.24
N LEU A 181 1.54 -6.67 6.79
CA LEU A 181 2.01 -5.49 7.53
C LEU A 181 0.82 -4.68 8.01
N PHE A 182 0.58 -4.64 9.31
CA PHE A 182 -0.49 -3.86 9.93
C PHE A 182 0.08 -2.53 10.44
N TYR A 183 -0.33 -1.42 9.83
CA TYR A 183 0.01 -0.07 10.29
C TYR A 183 -1.13 0.48 11.14
N LEU A 184 -0.88 0.67 12.44
CA LEU A 184 -1.87 1.19 13.39
C LEU A 184 -1.80 2.72 13.45
N ALA A 185 -2.39 3.39 12.45
CA ALA A 185 -2.55 4.85 12.44
C ALA A 185 -3.78 5.27 13.28
N LEU A 186 -3.80 4.83 14.54
CA LEU A 186 -4.95 4.92 15.44
C LEU A 186 -4.61 5.68 16.73
N PRO A 187 -5.61 6.28 17.38
CA PRO A 187 -5.43 6.81 18.73
C PRO A 187 -5.01 5.71 19.73
N PRO A 188 -4.23 6.05 20.78
CA PRO A 188 -3.79 5.08 21.79
C PRO A 188 -4.93 4.35 22.51
N SER A 189 -6.11 4.97 22.63
CA SER A 189 -7.25 4.41 23.36
C SER A 189 -7.81 3.12 22.75
N VAL A 190 -7.68 2.92 21.44
CA VAL A 190 -8.18 1.72 20.75
C VAL A 190 -7.08 0.68 20.48
N PHE A 191 -5.82 1.05 20.75
CA PHE A 191 -4.64 0.30 20.35
C PHE A 191 -4.66 -1.16 20.84
N VAL A 192 -4.90 -1.36 22.13
CA VAL A 192 -4.90 -2.70 22.74
C VAL A 192 -6.04 -3.56 22.20
N GLY A 193 -7.24 -2.97 22.04
CA GLY A 193 -8.39 -3.69 21.47
C GLY A 193 -8.09 -4.20 20.06
N VAL A 194 -7.49 -3.34 19.24
CA VAL A 194 -7.07 -3.69 17.87
C VAL A 194 -5.99 -4.75 17.86
N CYS A 195 -4.97 -4.64 18.71
CA CYS A 195 -3.94 -5.66 18.85
C CYS A 195 -4.52 -7.03 19.23
N ARG A 196 -5.49 -7.07 20.15
CA ARG A 196 -6.18 -8.31 20.54
C ARG A 196 -6.97 -8.90 19.37
N GLY A 197 -7.76 -8.07 18.69
CA GLY A 197 -8.55 -8.49 17.53
C GLY A 197 -7.69 -9.02 16.38
N LEU A 198 -6.59 -8.34 16.05
CA LEU A 198 -5.64 -8.78 15.03
C LEU A 198 -4.95 -10.10 15.41
N SER A 199 -4.45 -10.20 16.65
CA SER A 199 -3.78 -11.40 17.15
C SER A 199 -4.70 -12.63 17.14
N LYS A 200 -5.98 -12.44 17.47
CA LYS A 200 -6.99 -13.51 17.48
C LYS A 200 -7.49 -13.88 16.08
N GLY A 201 -7.73 -12.89 15.22
CA GLY A 201 -8.55 -13.07 14.01
C GLY A 201 -7.84 -12.91 12.67
N ALA A 202 -6.67 -12.26 12.61
CA ALA A 202 -6.04 -11.84 11.34
C ALA A 202 -4.56 -12.20 11.20
N MET A 203 -4.05 -13.09 12.05
CA MET A 203 -2.66 -13.58 11.96
C MET A 203 -2.48 -14.56 10.81
N GLN A 204 -1.38 -14.41 10.08
CA GLN A 204 -0.90 -15.43 9.16
C GLN A 204 -0.15 -16.51 9.96
N LYS A 205 -0.26 -17.77 9.53
CA LYS A 205 0.57 -18.86 10.08
C LYS A 205 2.03 -18.64 9.67
N PRO A 206 3.02 -18.85 10.55
CA PRO A 206 4.44 -18.56 10.25
C PRO A 206 4.99 -19.18 8.97
N GLU A 207 4.48 -20.35 8.56
CA GLU A 207 4.88 -21.05 7.34
C GLU A 207 4.39 -20.31 6.08
N LEU A 208 3.24 -19.64 6.18
CA LEU A 208 2.56 -18.93 5.10
C LEU A 208 2.90 -17.44 5.02
N GLY A 209 3.63 -16.88 5.98
CA GLY A 209 4.15 -15.52 5.89
C GLY A 209 4.40 -14.90 7.25
N TRP A 210 5.12 -13.79 7.26
CA TRP A 210 5.31 -13.01 8.49
C TRP A 210 4.13 -12.06 8.72
N VAL A 211 3.92 -11.75 10.01
CA VAL A 211 3.07 -10.64 10.44
C VAL A 211 3.92 -9.63 11.18
N ARG A 212 3.82 -8.35 10.79
CA ARG A 212 4.50 -7.22 11.44
C ARG A 212 3.52 -6.09 11.72
N LEU A 213 3.71 -5.43 12.85
CA LEU A 213 2.86 -4.38 13.40
C LEU A 213 3.70 -3.10 13.47
N ILE A 214 3.30 -2.07 12.73
CA ILE A 214 3.84 -0.72 12.88
C ILE A 214 2.93 0.04 13.84
N VAL A 215 3.52 0.56 14.91
CA VAL A 215 2.78 1.20 16.00
C VAL A 215 3.32 2.60 16.25
N GLU A 216 2.42 3.56 16.45
CA GLU A 216 2.73 4.97 16.63
C GLU A 216 2.74 5.37 18.10
N LYS A 217 3.48 6.44 18.41
CA LYS A 217 3.50 7.06 19.75
C LYS A 217 2.17 7.76 20.06
N PRO A 218 1.80 7.97 21.34
CA PRO A 218 2.57 7.70 22.56
C PRO A 218 2.58 6.24 23.01
N PHE A 219 3.74 5.77 23.49
CA PHE A 219 3.92 4.43 24.09
C PHE A 219 3.82 4.51 25.62
N GLY A 220 2.66 4.93 26.12
CA GLY A 220 2.51 5.36 27.51
C GLY A 220 2.93 6.82 27.72
N ARG A 221 2.76 7.31 28.93
CA ARG A 221 3.01 8.70 29.36
C ARG A 221 4.02 8.81 30.51
N ASP A 222 4.37 7.68 31.10
CA ASP A 222 5.36 7.47 32.15
C ASP A 222 5.82 5.99 32.11
N THR A 223 6.77 5.62 32.97
CA THR A 223 7.32 4.26 33.04
C THR A 223 6.22 3.21 33.30
N GLU A 224 5.31 3.45 34.24
CA GLU A 224 4.26 2.49 34.62
C GLU A 224 3.27 2.24 33.48
N THR A 225 2.78 3.29 32.84
CA THR A 225 1.82 3.18 31.72
C THR A 225 2.46 2.59 30.46
N SER A 226 3.76 2.83 30.24
CA SER A 226 4.52 2.22 29.14
C SER A 226 4.75 0.73 29.37
N GLU A 227 5.07 0.33 30.61
CA GLU A 227 5.22 -1.06 31.00
C GLU A 227 3.90 -1.82 30.88
N GLN A 228 2.80 -1.24 31.37
CA GLN A 228 1.46 -1.82 31.23
C GLN A 228 1.10 -2.06 29.76
N LEU A 229 1.34 -1.08 28.88
CA LEU A 229 1.09 -1.21 27.45
C LEU A 229 1.92 -2.36 26.84
N SER A 230 3.20 -2.44 27.19
CA SER A 230 4.11 -3.48 26.72
C SER A 230 3.70 -4.86 27.20
N ASN A 231 3.29 -4.99 28.46
CA ASN A 231 2.80 -6.24 29.05
C ASN A 231 1.50 -6.72 28.41
N GLN A 232 0.64 -5.80 27.95
CA GLN A 232 -0.58 -6.16 27.21
C GLN A 232 -0.30 -6.63 25.79
N LEU A 233 0.81 -6.19 25.18
CA LEU A 233 1.22 -6.61 23.82
C LEU A 233 2.01 -7.92 23.81
N LYS A 234 2.81 -8.18 24.85
CA LYS A 234 3.69 -9.33 24.97
C LYS A 234 3.02 -10.71 24.73
N PRO A 235 1.80 -11.00 25.22
CA PRO A 235 1.13 -12.27 24.92
C PRO A 235 0.51 -12.32 23.52
N LEU A 236 0.40 -11.19 22.82
CA LEU A 236 -0.28 -11.08 21.53
C LEU A 236 0.68 -11.16 20.34
N PHE A 237 1.88 -10.60 20.50
CA PHE A 237 2.90 -10.51 19.47
C PHE A 237 4.30 -10.72 20.06
N ASN A 238 5.16 -11.38 19.27
CA ASN A 238 6.59 -11.44 19.57
C ASN A 238 7.23 -10.06 19.30
N GLU A 239 8.27 -9.72 20.05
CA GLU A 239 8.96 -8.42 19.88
C GLU A 239 9.49 -8.20 18.46
N ARG A 240 9.94 -9.27 17.78
CA ARG A 240 10.36 -9.23 16.35
C ARG A 240 9.26 -8.81 15.38
N GLN A 241 8.00 -8.84 15.81
CA GLN A 241 6.84 -8.45 15.01
C GLN A 241 6.44 -7.00 15.27
N VAL A 242 6.91 -6.36 16.35
CA VAL A 242 6.46 -5.02 16.77
C VAL A 242 7.49 -3.96 16.39
N PHE A 243 7.08 -3.03 15.55
CA PHE A 243 7.90 -1.93 15.04
C PHE A 243 7.35 -0.61 15.61
N ARG A 244 7.94 -0.17 16.73
CA ARG A 244 7.59 1.09 17.39
C ARG A 244 8.22 2.25 16.64
N ILE A 245 7.40 3.14 16.10
CA ILE A 245 7.87 4.29 15.32
C ILE A 245 8.35 5.40 16.24
N ASP A 246 9.62 5.75 16.07
CA ASP A 246 10.13 7.09 16.31
C ASP A 246 10.60 7.65 14.96
N HIS A 247 9.84 8.59 14.40
CA HIS A 247 10.11 9.13 13.08
C HIS A 247 11.43 9.93 13.00
N TYR A 248 12.06 10.28 14.12
CA TYR A 248 13.40 10.89 14.09
C TYR A 248 14.45 9.90 13.61
N LEU A 249 14.28 8.60 13.88
CA LEU A 249 15.19 7.54 13.44
C LEU A 249 15.17 7.32 11.92
N GLY A 250 14.15 7.82 11.22
CA GLY A 250 14.06 7.81 9.76
C GLY A 250 14.62 9.05 9.08
N LYS A 251 15.23 10.00 9.82
CA LYS A 251 15.84 11.19 9.24
C LYS A 251 17.28 10.89 8.80
N GLU A 252 17.62 11.31 7.58
CA GLU A 252 18.93 11.13 6.96
C GLU A 252 20.11 11.43 7.90
N MET A 253 20.11 12.63 8.52
CA MET A 253 21.21 13.05 9.38
C MET A 253 21.31 12.24 10.68
N VAL A 254 20.20 11.68 11.18
CA VAL A 254 20.21 10.80 12.37
C VAL A 254 20.78 9.43 11.99
N GLN A 255 20.37 8.88 10.84
CA GLN A 255 20.94 7.63 10.32
C GLN A 255 22.44 7.77 10.04
N ASN A 256 22.90 8.94 9.59
CA ASN A 256 24.31 9.19 9.31
C ASN A 256 25.20 9.29 10.58
N ILE A 257 24.65 9.33 11.80
CA ILE A 257 25.45 9.38 13.03
C ILE A 257 26.35 8.13 13.14
N ILE A 258 25.81 6.95 12.86
CA ILE A 258 26.56 5.69 12.96
C ILE A 258 27.70 5.64 11.93
N VAL A 259 27.43 6.04 10.69
CA VAL A 259 28.43 6.09 9.61
C VAL A 259 29.50 7.12 9.94
N THR A 260 29.09 8.33 10.34
CA THR A 260 30.00 9.41 10.69
C THR A 260 30.96 9.00 11.81
N ARG A 261 30.44 8.40 12.88
CA ARG A 261 31.25 7.99 14.04
C ARG A 261 32.18 6.82 13.75
N PHE A 262 31.69 5.77 13.09
CA PHE A 262 32.39 4.49 13.03
C PHE A 262 33.06 4.18 11.69
N ALA A 263 32.69 4.85 10.59
CA ALA A 263 33.38 4.70 9.31
C ALA A 263 34.62 5.61 9.20
N ASN A 264 34.75 6.61 10.07
CA ASN A 264 35.84 7.59 10.03
C ASN A 264 36.74 7.44 11.26
N ARG A 265 38.02 7.10 11.02
CA ARG A 265 39.02 6.98 12.11
C ARG A 265 39.17 8.28 12.91
N VAL A 266 39.10 9.44 12.24
CA VAL A 266 39.20 10.77 12.88
C VAL A 266 38.15 10.92 13.97
N PHE A 267 36.88 10.71 13.64
CA PHE A 267 35.80 10.85 14.61
C PHE A 267 35.79 9.70 15.63
N SER A 268 36.07 8.47 15.22
CA SER A 268 36.14 7.33 16.12
C SER A 268 37.19 7.49 17.22
N ALA A 269 38.35 8.11 16.93
CA ALA A 269 39.42 8.31 17.91
C ALA A 269 39.11 9.42 18.93
N LEU A 270 38.26 10.39 18.56
CA LEU A 270 37.89 11.54 19.40
C LEU A 270 36.61 11.30 20.22
N TRP A 271 35.97 10.13 20.08
CA TRP A 271 34.67 9.84 20.68
C TRP A 271 34.79 8.95 21.93
N ASN A 272 35.50 9.47 22.95
CA ASN A 272 35.64 8.90 24.30
C ASN A 272 35.54 10.00 25.36
#